data_AF-A0A356K7U4-F1
#
_entry.id   AF-A0A356K7U4-F1
#
_cell.length_a   1.000
_cell.length_b   1.000
_cell.length_c   1.000
_cell.angle_alpha   90.00
_cell.angle_beta   90.00
_cell.angle_gamma   90.00
#
_symmetry.space_group_name_H-M   'P 1'
#
loop_
_entity.id
_entity.type
_entity.pdbx_description
1 polymer ?
#
loop_
_entity_poly.entity_id
_entity_poly.type
_entity_poly.pdbx_seq_one_letter_code
_entity_poly.pdbx_strand_id
1 'polypeptide(L)'
;MRYRIDHLQGRVGRDETNIEIIERWRERYVRLEEVGGNEDTLVRLRFLLEEYGITLFSQAVGAREKVSEKRLEREFVLLEMEVGLA
;
A
#
# COMPACT_ATOMS: atom_id res chain seq x y z
N MET A 1 17.32 -24.79 -10.97
CA MET A 1 17.55 -23.57 -10.16
C MET A 1 17.22 -23.87 -8.70
N ARG A 2 18.23 -23.98 -7.83
CA ARG A 2 18.06 -24.15 -6.38
C ARG A 2 18.01 -22.74 -5.75
N TYR A 3 16.83 -22.13 -5.69
CA TYR A 3 16.65 -20.91 -4.88
C TYR A 3 16.83 -21.31 -3.42
N ARG A 4 17.96 -20.89 -2.83
CA ARG A 4 18.42 -21.34 -1.51
C ARG A 4 17.42 -20.89 -0.44
N ILE A 5 16.89 -21.89 0.28
CA ILE A 5 16.00 -21.76 1.44
C ILE A 5 16.59 -20.82 2.53
N ASP A 6 17.91 -20.65 2.59
CA ASP A 6 18.58 -19.68 3.47
C ASP A 6 18.11 -18.21 3.28
N HIS A 7 17.70 -17.81 2.08
CA HIS A 7 17.24 -16.43 1.85
C HIS A 7 15.80 -16.18 2.32
N LEU A 8 15.06 -17.23 2.68
CA LEU A 8 13.68 -17.09 3.17
C LEU A 8 13.66 -16.64 4.63
N GLN A 9 14.54 -17.16 5.49
CA GLN A 9 14.47 -16.88 6.94
C GLN A 9 14.59 -15.39 7.30
N GLY A 10 15.45 -14.63 6.60
CA GLY A 10 15.58 -13.18 6.81
C GLY A 10 14.56 -12.33 6.04
N ARG A 11 13.88 -12.92 5.04
CA ARG A 11 12.81 -12.24 4.26
C ARG A 11 11.45 -12.41 4.89
N VAL A 12 11.16 -13.55 5.53
CA VAL A 12 9.86 -13.85 6.15
C VAL A 12 9.46 -12.76 7.16
N GLY A 13 10.31 -12.39 8.12
CA GLY A 13 9.96 -11.34 9.08
C GLY A 13 9.77 -9.95 8.46
N ARG A 14 10.51 -9.64 7.39
CA ARG A 14 10.33 -8.40 6.61
C ARG A 14 9.04 -8.43 5.81
N ASP A 15 8.72 -9.57 5.20
CA ASP A 15 7.52 -9.76 4.42
C ASP A 15 6.29 -9.72 5.33
N GLU A 16 6.34 -10.31 6.54
CA GLU A 16 5.33 -10.18 7.59
C GLU A 16 5.10 -8.70 7.97
N THR A 17 6.19 -7.95 8.23
CA THR A 17 6.09 -6.51 8.54
C THR A 17 5.47 -5.73 7.39
N ASN A 18 5.88 -6.01 6.15
CA ASN A 18 5.34 -5.37 4.96
C ASN A 18 3.87 -5.72 4.71
N ILE A 19 3.45 -6.95 5.02
CA ILE A 19 2.05 -7.39 4.97
C ILE A 19 1.24 -6.58 5.98
N GLU A 20 1.69 -6.49 7.25
CA GLU A 20 0.99 -5.70 8.27
C GLU A 20 0.83 -4.23 7.86
N ILE A 21 1.86 -3.64 7.25
CA ILE A 21 1.79 -2.28 6.73
C ILE A 21 0.70 -2.17 5.66
N ILE A 22 0.72 -3.05 4.65
CA ILE A 22 -0.25 -3.01 3.54
C ILE A 22 -1.67 -3.25 4.03
N GLU A 23 -1.89 -4.16 4.97
CA GLU A 23 -3.23 -4.44 5.51
C GLU A 23 -3.82 -3.20 6.20
N ARG A 24 -3.03 -2.42 6.96
CA ARG A 24 -3.52 -1.16 7.55
C ARG A 24 -4.00 -0.17 6.50
N TRP A 25 -3.31 -0.08 5.36
CA TRP A 25 -3.73 0.78 4.25
C TRP A 25 -4.98 0.25 3.55
N ARG A 26 -5.10 -1.08 3.40
CA ARG A 26 -6.31 -1.71 2.85
C ARG A 26 -7.52 -1.46 3.74
N GLU A 27 -7.39 -1.55 5.05
CA GLU A 27 -8.47 -1.26 6.00
C GLU A 27 -8.96 0.18 5.87
N ARG A 28 -8.05 1.16 5.77
CA ARG A 28 -8.41 2.56 5.52
C ARG A 28 -9.12 2.72 4.17
N TYR A 29 -8.64 2.03 3.13
CA TYR A 29 -9.23 2.10 1.80
C TYR A 29 -10.67 1.56 1.78
N VAL A 30 -10.91 0.42 2.44
CA VAL A 30 -12.26 -0.16 2.55
C VAL A 30 -13.22 0.82 3.22
N ARG A 31 -12.80 1.50 4.30
CA ARG A 31 -13.64 2.53 4.94
C ARG A 31 -13.96 3.69 3.99
N LEU A 32 -12.98 4.13 3.19
CA LEU A 32 -13.19 5.18 2.18
C LEU A 32 -14.16 4.74 1.08
N GLU A 33 -14.09 3.47 0.66
CA GLU A 33 -15.00 2.87 -0.31
C GLU A 33 -16.43 2.78 0.24
N GLU A 34 -16.60 2.35 1.50
CA GLU A 34 -17.90 2.24 2.19
C GLU A 34 -18.62 3.59 2.33
N VAL A 35 -17.88 4.68 2.56
CA VAL A 35 -18.46 6.03 2.65
C VAL A 35 -18.93 6.57 1.29
N GLY A 36 -18.49 5.96 0.19
CA GLY A 36 -18.96 6.31 -1.15
C GLY A 36 -18.43 7.66 -1.63
N GLY A 37 -17.13 7.90 -1.42
CA GLY A 37 -16.43 9.08 -1.95
C GLY A 37 -16.37 9.10 -3.49
N ASN A 38 -15.73 10.14 -4.05
CA ASN A 38 -15.56 10.26 -5.50
C ASN A 38 -14.83 9.03 -6.10
N GLU A 39 -15.51 8.30 -7.00
CA GLU A 39 -15.02 7.05 -7.59
C GLU A 39 -13.66 7.20 -8.28
N ASP A 40 -13.46 8.27 -9.06
CA ASP A 40 -12.18 8.53 -9.74
C ASP A 40 -11.03 8.69 -8.75
N THR A 41 -11.31 9.25 -7.57
CA THR A 41 -10.29 9.49 -6.55
C THR A 41 -10.00 8.21 -5.76
N LEU A 42 -11.01 7.38 -5.49
CA LEU A 42 -10.84 6.04 -4.94
C LEU A 42 -10.03 5.14 -5.88
N VAL A 43 -10.28 5.19 -7.19
CA VAL A 43 -9.49 4.44 -8.18
C VAL A 43 -8.03 4.90 -8.17
N ARG A 44 -7.76 6.21 -8.18
CA ARG A 44 -6.39 6.74 -8.08
C ARG A 44 -5.69 6.31 -6.79
N LEU A 45 -6.38 6.35 -5.65
CA LEU A 45 -5.84 5.93 -4.37
C LEU A 45 -5.48 4.43 -4.37
N ARG A 46 -6.32 3.60 -4.98
CA ARG A 46 -6.06 2.17 -5.14
C ARG A 46 -4.78 1.91 -5.94
N PHE A 47 -4.58 2.61 -7.05
CA PHE A 47 -3.34 2.48 -7.84
C PHE A 47 -2.09 2.87 -7.03
N LEU A 48 -2.16 3.93 -6.21
CA LEU A 48 -1.05 4.32 -5.34
C LEU A 48 -0.71 3.26 -4.29
N LEU A 49 -1.73 2.62 -3.71
CA LEU A 49 -1.56 1.51 -2.77
C LEU A 49 -0.87 0.30 -3.45
N GLU A 50 -1.27 -0.04 -4.67
CA GLU A 50 -0.65 -1.14 -5.43
C GLU A 50 0.82 -0.82 -5.77
N GLU A 51 1.15 0.40 -6.21
CA GLU A 51 2.54 0.83 -6.45
C GLU A 51 3.39 0.83 -5.18
N TYR A 52 2.80 1.18 -4.03
CA TYR A 52 3.49 1.07 -2.73
C TYR A 52 3.77 -0.39 -2.37
N GLY A 53 2.81 -1.30 -2.59
CA GLY A 53 3.03 -2.75 -2.43
C GLY A 53 4.17 -3.27 -3.31
N ILE A 54 4.21 -2.86 -4.59
CA ILE A 54 5.32 -3.22 -5.49
C ILE A 54 6.64 -2.68 -4.94
N THR A 55 6.67 -1.46 -4.38
CA THR A 55 7.88 -0.89 -3.76
C THR A 55 8.34 -1.70 -2.55
N LEU A 56 7.41 -2.16 -1.71
CA LEU A 56 7.73 -2.94 -0.50
C LEU A 56 8.24 -4.35 -0.81
N PHE A 57 7.62 -5.04 -1.77
CA PHE A 57 7.89 -6.46 -2.04
C PHE A 57 8.82 -6.71 -3.24
N SER A 58 8.96 -5.76 -4.17
CA SER A 58 9.74 -5.94 -5.39
C SER A 58 11.03 -5.11 -5.38
N GLN A 59 12.08 -5.68 -4.77
CA GLN A 59 13.44 -5.14 -4.83
C GLN A 59 14.07 -5.23 -6.24
N ALA A 60 13.47 -5.99 -7.17
CA ALA A 60 14.07 -6.32 -8.47
C ALA A 60 13.35 -5.71 -9.69
N VAL A 61 12.04 -5.45 -9.62
CA VAL A 61 11.26 -5.00 -10.79
C VAL A 61 11.15 -3.47 -10.84
N GLY A 62 11.30 -2.79 -9.70
CA GLY A 62 11.11 -1.34 -9.59
C GLY A 62 9.64 -0.95 -9.73
N ALA A 63 9.16 -0.03 -8.89
CA ALA A 63 7.86 0.60 -9.09
C ALA A 63 7.93 1.59 -10.27
N ARG A 64 6.83 1.78 -11.00
CA ARG A 64 6.78 2.76 -12.09
C ARG A 64 6.97 4.17 -11.54
N GLU A 65 6.48 4.39 -10.32
CA GLU A 65 6.68 5.59 -9.54
C GLU A 65 7.05 5.21 -8.09
N LYS A 66 8.08 5.84 -7.52
CA LYS A 66 8.43 5.58 -6.11
C LYS A 66 7.35 6.17 -5.20
N VAL A 67 6.40 5.34 -4.79
CA VAL A 67 5.43 5.71 -3.75
C VAL A 67 6.09 5.51 -2.39
N SER A 68 6.25 6.61 -1.65
CA SER A 68 6.67 6.55 -0.25
C SER A 68 5.44 6.49 0.65
N GLU A 69 5.61 5.90 1.84
CA GLU A 69 4.57 5.87 2.87
C GLU A 69 4.06 7.28 3.20
N LYS A 70 4.95 8.28 3.26
CA LYS A 70 4.59 9.69 3.49
C LYS A 70 3.65 10.25 2.42
N ARG A 71 3.85 9.86 1.15
CA ARG A 71 2.95 10.29 0.08
C ARG A 71 1.60 9.60 0.21
N LEU A 72 1.60 8.29 0.48
CA LEU A 72 0.38 7.53 0.67
C LEU A 72 -0.46 8.12 1.81
N GLU A 73 0.17 8.40 2.97
CA GLU A 73 -0.49 9.06 4.11
C GLU A 73 -1.16 10.38 3.73
N ARG A 74 -0.46 11.23 2.98
CA ARG A 74 -1.00 12.52 2.56
C ARG A 74 -2.27 12.36 1.72
N GLU A 75 -2.27 11.42 0.77
CA GLU A 75 -3.43 11.21 -0.11
C GLU A 75 -4.62 10.60 0.67
N PHE A 76 -4.35 9.68 1.60
CA PHE A 76 -5.37 9.12 2.48
C PHE A 76 -6.01 10.20 3.36
N VAL A 77 -5.21 11.02 4.05
CA VAL A 77 -5.72 12.08 4.93
C VAL A 77 -6.57 13.09 4.15
N LEU A 78 -6.14 13.50 2.96
CA LEU A 78 -6.91 14.44 2.13
C LEU A 78 -8.29 13.88 1.78
N LEU A 79 -8.34 12.60 1.40
CA LEU A 79 -9.59 11.91 1.08
C LEU A 79 -10.47 11.67 2.29
N GLU A 80 -9.89 11.24 3.41
CA GLU A 80 -10.60 11.06 4.68
C GLU A 80 -11.22 12.38 5.16
N MET A 81 -10.53 13.51 5.01
CA MET A 81 -11.08 14.83 5.29
C MET A 81 -12.22 15.22 4.33
N GLU A 82 -12.09 14.90 3.04
CA GLU A 82 -13.12 15.19 2.03
C GLU A 82 -14.44 14.47 2.34
N VAL A 83 -14.36 13.23 2.81
CA VAL A 83 -15.54 12.41 3.13
C VAL A 83 -15.96 12.46 4.61
N GLY A 84 -15.26 13.21 5.45
CA GLY A 84 -15.61 13.40 6.86
C GLY A 84 -15.23 12.24 7.80
N LEU A 85 -14.20 11.46 7.47
CA LEU A 85 -13.65 10.38 8.29
C LEU A 85 -12.47 10.80 9.19
N ALA A 86 -11.91 12.00 9.00
CA ALA A 86 -10.74 12.54 9.71
C ALA A 86 -11.10 13.50 10.86
#